data_AF-A0A6L5EGY9-F1
#
_entry.id   AF-A0A6L5EGY9-F1
#
_cell.length_a   1.000
_cell.length_b   1.000
_cell.length_c   1.000
_cell.angle_alpha   90.00
_cell.angle_beta   90.00
_cell.angle_gamma   90.00
#
_symmetry.space_group_name_H-M   'P 1'
#
loop_
_entity.id
_entity.type
_entity.pdbx_description
1 polymer ?
#
loop_
_entity_poly.entity_id
_entity_poly.type
_entity_poly.pdbx_seq_one_letter_code
_entity_poly.pdbx_strand_id
1 'polypeptide(L)'
;APIQPALPAAADIAREQQRLRQAIDQTLADLNALTELAEHKFNADIAAIFAGHHTLLDDEDLFDAANDRLLTEQCSAEWAWHQVLMELSQQYRQLDDAYLQARYIDVDDILQRTLRHLQGIKETLPFASEPTIIIADNIYPSTVLQLDASKVTGLCLRDGSEQ
;
A
#
# COMPACT_ATOMS: atom_id res chain seq x y z
N ALA A 1 -1.69 12.27 -2.31
CA ALA A 1 -2.04 12.53 -0.90
C ALA A 1 -2.56 11.23 -0.30
N PRO A 2 -2.22 10.91 0.97
CA PRO A 2 -2.72 9.71 1.61
C PRO A 2 -4.25 9.75 1.68
N ILE A 3 -4.90 8.65 1.32
CA ILE A 3 -6.34 8.48 1.46
C ILE A 3 -6.64 8.34 2.95
N GLN A 4 -7.36 9.32 3.51
CA GLN A 4 -7.89 9.28 4.87
C GLN A 4 -9.40 9.11 4.79
N PRO A 5 -9.94 7.93 5.15
CA PRO A 5 -11.37 7.74 5.23
C PRO A 5 -11.94 8.51 6.42
N ALA A 6 -13.10 9.16 6.25
CA ALA A 6 -13.93 9.56 7.38
C ALA A 6 -14.75 8.35 7.82
N LEU A 7 -15.09 8.19 9.11
CA LEU A 7 -15.95 7.11 9.64
C LEU A 7 -17.38 7.21 9.04
N PRO A 8 -17.76 6.38 8.06
CA PRO A 8 -19.12 6.39 7.51
C PRO A 8 -19.95 5.33 8.24
N ALA A 9 -21.21 5.60 8.54
CA ALA A 9 -22.12 4.55 9.00
C ALA A 9 -22.33 3.55 7.85
N ALA A 10 -21.96 2.29 8.05
CA ALA A 10 -22.19 1.25 7.06
C ALA A 10 -23.68 0.94 6.95
N ALA A 11 -24.24 1.11 5.76
CA ALA A 11 -25.63 0.76 5.48
C ALA A 11 -25.82 -0.77 5.31
N ASP A 12 -24.75 -1.51 4.98
CA ASP A 12 -24.76 -2.96 4.75
C ASP A 12 -23.37 -3.56 5.01
N ILE A 13 -23.21 -4.25 6.15
CA ILE A 13 -21.93 -4.86 6.55
C ILE A 13 -21.49 -5.95 5.58
N ALA A 14 -22.41 -6.80 5.10
CA ALA A 14 -22.05 -7.90 4.21
C ALA A 14 -21.48 -7.37 2.88
N ARG A 15 -22.05 -6.27 2.38
CA ARG A 15 -21.50 -5.57 1.22
C ARG A 15 -20.11 -5.00 1.48
N GLU A 16 -19.87 -4.39 2.64
CA GLU A 16 -18.55 -3.83 2.98
C GLU A 16 -17.48 -4.93 3.12
N GLN A 17 -17.81 -6.07 3.74
CA GLN A 17 -16.92 -7.24 3.80
C GLN A 17 -16.54 -7.74 2.41
N GLN A 18 -17.52 -7.86 1.50
CA GLN A 18 -17.26 -8.28 0.12
C GLN A 18 -16.37 -7.26 -0.61
N ARG A 19 -16.63 -5.96 -0.45
CA ARG A 19 -15.80 -4.90 -1.04
C ARG A 19 -14.36 -4.97 -0.55
N LEU A 20 -14.18 -5.20 0.76
CA LEU A 20 -12.86 -5.34 1.36
C LEU A 20 -12.11 -6.54 0.79
N ARG A 21 -12.74 -7.73 0.76
CA ARG A 21 -12.11 -8.93 0.21
C ARG A 21 -11.68 -8.73 -1.23
N GLN A 22 -12.57 -8.16 -2.06
CA GLN A 22 -12.26 -7.88 -3.46
C GLN A 22 -11.07 -6.91 -3.62
N ALA A 23 -10.99 -5.87 -2.78
CA ALA A 23 -9.89 -4.92 -2.82
C ALA A 23 -8.56 -5.54 -2.36
N ILE A 24 -8.59 -6.44 -1.38
CA ILE A 24 -7.42 -7.21 -0.94
C ILE A 24 -6.95 -8.12 -2.09
N ASP A 25 -7.85 -8.87 -2.72
CA ASP A 25 -7.51 -9.75 -3.86
C ASP A 25 -6.88 -8.96 -5.02
N GLN A 26 -7.40 -7.77 -5.31
CA GLN A 26 -6.82 -6.87 -6.32
C GLN A 26 -5.44 -6.36 -5.92
N THR A 27 -5.22 -6.07 -4.64
CA THR A 27 -3.92 -5.64 -4.10
C THR A 27 -2.90 -6.77 -4.16
N LEU A 28 -3.29 -8.01 -3.85
CA LEU A 28 -2.44 -9.20 -3.99
C LEU A 28 -2.02 -9.41 -5.44
N ALA A 29 -2.96 -9.25 -6.39
CA ALA A 29 -2.65 -9.32 -7.83
C ALA A 29 -1.64 -8.24 -8.26
N ASP A 30 -1.79 -7.01 -7.78
CA ASP A 30 -0.82 -5.93 -8.04
C ASP A 30 0.57 -6.28 -7.48
N LEU A 31 0.66 -6.82 -6.27
CA LEU A 31 1.93 -7.20 -5.63
C LEU A 31 2.63 -8.34 -6.39
N ASN A 32 1.87 -9.30 -6.92
CA ASN A 32 2.41 -10.33 -7.81
C ASN A 32 2.99 -9.73 -9.10
N ALA A 33 2.26 -8.82 -9.74
CA ALA A 33 2.74 -8.13 -10.94
C ALA A 33 4.00 -7.29 -10.67
N LEU A 34 4.09 -6.65 -9.49
CA LEU A 34 5.29 -5.91 -9.07
C LEU A 34 6.48 -6.85 -8.81
N THR A 35 6.23 -8.03 -8.24
CA THR A 35 7.25 -9.06 -8.03
C THR A 35 7.82 -9.52 -9.36
N GLU A 36 6.97 -9.89 -10.32
CA GLU A 36 7.40 -10.27 -11.68
C GLU A 36 8.16 -9.14 -12.39
N LEU A 37 7.68 -7.90 -12.27
CA LEU A 37 8.35 -6.73 -12.84
C LEU A 37 9.74 -6.54 -12.25
N ALA A 38 9.89 -6.70 -10.93
CA ALA A 38 11.16 -6.60 -10.22
C ALA A 38 12.15 -7.68 -10.69
N GLU A 39 11.70 -8.93 -10.83
CA GLU A 39 12.52 -10.03 -11.34
C GLU A 39 13.02 -9.77 -12.77
N HIS A 40 12.13 -9.23 -13.63
CA HIS A 40 12.46 -8.99 -15.03
C HIS A 40 13.33 -7.77 -15.28
N LYS A 41 13.08 -6.65 -14.59
CA LYS A 41 13.79 -5.38 -14.82
C LYS A 41 14.99 -5.17 -13.91
N PHE A 42 15.01 -5.81 -12.75
CA PHE A 42 15.99 -5.54 -11.70
C PHE A 42 16.67 -6.83 -11.23
N ASN A 43 16.46 -7.23 -9.96
CA ASN A 43 17.11 -8.39 -9.37
C ASN A 43 16.18 -9.07 -8.35
N ALA A 44 16.59 -10.27 -7.92
CA ALA A 44 15.84 -11.09 -6.98
C ALA A 44 15.67 -10.43 -5.59
N ASP A 45 16.62 -9.59 -5.16
CA ASP A 45 16.53 -8.91 -3.86
C ASP A 45 15.38 -7.89 -3.85
N ILE A 46 15.19 -7.14 -4.94
CA ILE A 46 14.06 -6.22 -5.10
C ILE A 46 12.74 -6.99 -5.25
N ALA A 47 12.74 -8.12 -5.95
CA ALA A 47 11.55 -8.97 -6.06
C ALA A 47 11.11 -9.54 -4.70
N ALA A 48 12.07 -9.95 -3.87
CA ALA A 48 11.80 -10.48 -2.53
C ALA A 48 11.07 -9.48 -1.62
N ILE A 49 11.24 -8.18 -1.84
CA ILE A 49 10.52 -7.13 -1.10
C ILE A 49 9.01 -7.27 -1.35
N PHE A 50 8.59 -7.31 -2.63
CA PHE A 50 7.17 -7.39 -3.00
C PHE A 50 6.56 -8.76 -2.72
N ALA A 51 7.33 -9.84 -2.85
CA ALA A 51 6.91 -11.18 -2.40
C ALA A 51 6.64 -11.21 -0.88
N GLY A 52 7.45 -10.49 -0.10
CA GLY A 52 7.24 -10.31 1.33
C GLY A 52 5.97 -9.51 1.64
N HIS A 53 5.69 -8.44 0.88
CA HIS A 53 4.42 -7.69 1.00
C HIS A 53 3.21 -8.56 0.68
N HIS A 54 3.30 -9.39 -0.36
CA HIS A 54 2.24 -10.33 -0.70
C HIS A 54 1.98 -11.29 0.45
N THR A 55 3.04 -11.88 1.02
CA THR A 55 2.90 -12.82 2.14
C THR A 55 2.28 -12.15 3.37
N LEU A 56 2.64 -10.89 3.65
CA LEU A 56 2.04 -10.12 4.72
C LEU A 56 0.54 -9.88 4.50
N LEU A 57 0.13 -9.56 3.27
CA LEU A 57 -1.27 -9.25 2.95
C LEU A 57 -2.15 -10.50 2.80
N ASP A 58 -1.57 -11.63 2.42
CA ASP A 58 -2.28 -12.91 2.25
C ASP A 58 -2.64 -13.57 3.60
N ASP A 59 -2.19 -12.98 4.71
CA ASP A 59 -2.56 -13.39 6.06
C ASP A 59 -4.04 -13.06 6.36
N GLU A 60 -4.83 -14.10 6.67
CA GLU A 60 -6.25 -13.94 6.99
C GLU A 60 -6.49 -13.13 8.27
N ASP A 61 -5.52 -13.06 9.19
CA ASP A 61 -5.64 -12.33 10.44
C ASP A 61 -5.91 -10.82 10.21
N LEU A 62 -5.34 -10.23 9.14
CA LEU A 62 -5.58 -8.83 8.81
C LEU A 62 -7.00 -8.59 8.30
N PHE A 63 -7.52 -9.53 7.50
CA PHE A 63 -8.89 -9.47 7.02
C PHE A 63 -9.89 -9.68 8.17
N ASP A 64 -9.61 -10.61 9.06
CA ASP A 64 -10.46 -10.89 10.22
C ASP A 64 -10.47 -9.73 11.21
N ALA A 65 -9.32 -9.12 11.51
CA ALA A 65 -9.25 -7.92 12.33
C ALA A 65 -10.07 -6.75 11.73
N ALA A 66 -10.07 -6.60 10.41
CA ALA A 66 -10.88 -5.59 9.74
C ALA A 66 -12.38 -5.94 9.76
N ASN A 67 -12.73 -7.22 9.62
CA ASN A 67 -14.11 -7.70 9.74
C ASN A 67 -14.69 -7.46 11.14
N ASP A 68 -13.90 -7.71 12.19
CA ASP A 68 -14.30 -7.45 13.56
C ASP A 68 -14.61 -5.96 13.77
N ARG A 69 -13.81 -5.06 13.20
CA ARG A 69 -14.08 -3.61 13.23
C ARG A 69 -15.33 -3.23 12.45
N LEU A 70 -15.54 -3.79 11.25
CA LEU A 70 -16.77 -3.58 10.49
C LEU A 70 -18.01 -3.92 11.33
N LEU A 71 -17.99 -5.07 12.02
CA LEU A 71 -19.11 -5.55 12.83
C LEU A 71 -19.31 -4.73 14.10
N THR A 72 -18.23 -4.39 14.81
CA THR A 72 -18.29 -3.73 16.12
C THR A 72 -18.51 -2.23 16.01
N GLU A 73 -17.86 -1.56 15.05
CA GLU A 73 -17.92 -0.11 14.87
C GLU A 73 -19.00 0.30 13.84
N GLN A 74 -19.56 -0.64 13.08
CA GLN A 74 -20.51 -0.37 11.99
C GLN A 74 -20.01 0.67 11.00
N CYS A 75 -18.73 0.55 10.63
CA CYS A 75 -18.01 1.48 9.77
C CYS A 75 -17.84 0.92 8.34
N SER A 76 -17.31 1.72 7.42
CA SER A 76 -17.03 1.26 6.05
C SER A 76 -15.73 0.45 5.95
N ALA A 77 -15.59 -0.30 4.84
CA ALA A 77 -14.40 -1.07 4.53
C ALA A 77 -13.12 -0.23 4.52
N GLU A 78 -13.18 1.00 3.99
CA GLU A 78 -12.04 1.92 3.98
C GLU A 78 -11.60 2.28 5.39
N TRP A 79 -12.56 2.57 6.28
CA TRP A 79 -12.23 2.94 7.65
C TRP A 79 -11.67 1.76 8.44
N ALA A 80 -12.34 0.61 8.40
CA ALA A 80 -11.89 -0.60 9.08
C ALA A 80 -10.47 -0.99 8.65
N TRP A 81 -10.22 -1.05 7.33
CA TRP A 81 -8.91 -1.37 6.79
C TRP A 81 -7.85 -0.36 7.18
N HIS A 82 -8.17 0.94 7.10
CA HIS A 82 -7.26 2.00 7.51
C HIS A 82 -6.85 1.88 8.98
N GLN A 83 -7.78 1.57 9.89
CA GLN A 83 -7.43 1.42 11.30
C GLN A 83 -6.49 0.23 11.54
N VAL A 84 -6.79 -0.94 10.98
CA VAL A 84 -5.95 -2.15 11.17
C VAL A 84 -4.54 -1.93 10.65
N LEU A 85 -4.39 -1.39 9.44
CA LEU A 85 -3.07 -1.22 8.82
C LEU A 85 -2.31 -0.05 9.45
N MET A 86 -3.00 0.98 9.94
CA MET A 86 -2.34 2.06 10.67
C MET A 86 -1.79 1.59 12.02
N GLU A 87 -2.51 0.72 12.72
CA GLU A 87 -2.01 0.09 13.94
C GLU A 87 -0.79 -0.78 13.65
N LEU A 88 -0.83 -1.59 12.59
CA LEU A 88 0.32 -2.38 12.17
C LEU A 88 1.53 -1.51 11.79
N SER A 89 1.31 -0.44 11.01
CA SER A 89 2.34 0.54 10.64
C SER A 89 2.95 1.18 11.89
N GLN A 90 2.12 1.55 12.87
CA GLN A 90 2.59 2.11 14.13
C GLN A 90 3.40 1.09 14.95
N GLN A 91 3.02 -0.20 14.96
CA GLN A 91 3.80 -1.24 15.61
C GLN A 91 5.20 -1.37 15.01
N TYR A 92 5.32 -1.37 13.67
CA TYR A 92 6.63 -1.35 13.01
C TYR A 92 7.44 -0.11 13.39
N ARG A 93 6.81 1.09 13.41
CA ARG A 93 7.49 2.35 13.80
C ARG A 93 8.02 2.34 15.23
N GLN A 94 7.50 1.48 16.10
CA GLN A 94 7.91 1.37 17.50
C GLN A 94 9.02 0.32 17.74
N LEU A 95 9.47 -0.38 16.70
CA LEU A 95 10.58 -1.33 16.82
C LEU A 95 11.92 -0.58 17.04
N ASP A 96 12.78 -1.16 17.87
CA ASP A 96 14.09 -0.59 18.20
C ASP A 96 15.11 -0.70 17.05
N ASP A 97 14.93 -1.69 16.17
CA ASP A 97 15.79 -1.93 15.02
C ASP A 97 15.35 -1.05 13.84
N ALA A 98 16.23 -0.13 13.42
CA ALA A 98 15.93 0.84 12.36
C ALA A 98 15.55 0.19 11.02
N TYR A 99 16.14 -0.96 10.69
CA TYR A 99 15.82 -1.68 9.47
C TYR A 99 14.42 -2.30 9.54
N LEU A 100 14.07 -2.90 10.69
CA LEU A 100 12.70 -3.40 10.90
C LEU A 100 11.69 -2.26 11.01
N GLN A 101 12.08 -1.12 11.57
CA GLN A 101 11.26 0.07 11.67
C GLN A 101 10.85 0.56 10.28
N ALA A 102 11.80 0.63 9.34
CA ALA A 102 11.56 1.09 7.97
C ALA A 102 10.46 0.32 7.23
N ARG A 103 10.13 -0.92 7.66
CA ARG A 103 9.03 -1.70 7.10
C ARG A 103 7.64 -1.07 7.32
N TYR A 104 7.51 -0.01 8.12
CA TYR A 104 6.26 0.75 8.16
C TYR A 104 5.88 1.31 6.78
N ILE A 105 6.87 1.66 5.94
CA ILE A 105 6.65 2.22 4.60
C ILE A 105 5.97 1.18 3.71
N ASP A 106 6.34 -0.10 3.90
CA ASP A 106 5.75 -1.24 3.21
C ASP A 106 4.25 -1.37 3.54
N VAL A 107 3.93 -1.29 4.84
CA VAL A 107 2.54 -1.35 5.34
C VAL A 107 1.72 -0.17 4.83
N ASP A 108 2.31 1.03 4.83
CA ASP A 108 1.66 2.23 4.33
C ASP A 108 1.39 2.13 2.81
N ASP A 109 2.29 1.52 2.03
CA ASP A 109 2.10 1.28 0.59
C ASP A 109 0.91 0.33 0.33
N ILE A 110 0.87 -0.81 1.03
CA ILE A 110 -0.23 -1.78 0.96
C ILE A 110 -1.56 -1.09 1.32
N LEU A 111 -1.59 -0.35 2.43
CA LEU A 111 -2.77 0.41 2.86
C LEU A 111 -3.29 1.33 1.76
N GLN A 112 -2.41 2.17 1.19
CA GLN A 112 -2.82 3.11 0.15
C GLN A 112 -3.28 2.41 -1.12
N ARG A 113 -2.67 1.28 -1.50
CA ARG A 113 -3.06 0.48 -2.66
C ARG A 113 -4.45 -0.13 -2.48
N THR A 114 -4.72 -0.77 -1.35
CA THR A 114 -6.05 -1.34 -1.06
C THR A 114 -7.14 -0.26 -0.99
N LEU A 115 -6.84 0.90 -0.39
CA LEU A 115 -7.80 2.01 -0.32
C LEU A 115 -8.16 2.55 -1.71
N ARG A 116 -7.21 2.60 -2.66
CA ARG A 116 -7.51 2.99 -4.04
C ARG A 116 -8.47 2.01 -4.70
N HIS A 117 -8.25 0.71 -4.52
CA HIS A 117 -9.14 -0.34 -5.02
C HIS A 117 -10.56 -0.22 -4.43
N LEU A 118 -10.66 -0.01 -3.11
CA LEU A 118 -11.95 0.21 -2.43
C LEU A 118 -12.73 1.42 -2.97
N GLN A 119 -12.00 2.48 -3.34
CA GLN A 119 -12.58 3.71 -3.91
C GLN A 119 -12.78 3.64 -5.43
N GLY A 120 -12.35 2.56 -6.09
CA GLY A 120 -12.36 2.45 -7.55
C GLY A 120 -11.44 3.46 -8.25
N ILE A 121 -10.43 3.99 -7.55
CA ILE A 121 -9.47 4.94 -8.08
C ILE A 121 -8.35 4.15 -8.75
N LYS A 122 -8.12 4.38 -10.04
CA LYS A 122 -6.97 3.80 -10.73
C LYS A 122 -5.69 4.45 -10.25
N GLU A 123 -4.67 3.62 -10.00
CA GLU A 123 -3.31 4.11 -9.81
C GLU A 123 -2.89 4.93 -11.03
N THR A 124 -2.53 6.19 -10.77
CA THR A 124 -1.98 7.09 -11.77
C THR A 124 -0.50 7.19 -11.52
N LEU A 125 0.28 6.47 -12.32
CA LEU A 125 1.73 6.55 -12.25
C LEU A 125 2.19 7.92 -12.78
N PRO A 126 3.25 8.50 -12.18
CA PRO A 126 3.89 9.67 -12.74
C PRO A 126 4.34 9.38 -14.17
N PHE A 127 3.77 10.10 -15.14
CA PHE A 127 4.12 9.96 -16.55
C PHE A 127 4.98 11.15 -16.98
N ALA A 128 6.08 10.86 -17.66
CA ALA A 128 6.99 11.85 -18.22
C ALA A 128 7.25 11.55 -19.70
N SER A 129 6.86 12.45 -20.60
CA SER A 129 7.16 12.34 -22.03
C SER A 129 8.60 12.73 -22.37
N GLU A 130 9.21 13.57 -21.53
CA GLU A 130 10.55 14.13 -21.66
C GLU A 130 11.34 13.98 -20.34
N PRO A 131 12.68 14.12 -20.38
CA PRO A 131 13.52 14.07 -19.17
C PRO A 131 13.00 15.00 -18.06
N THR A 132 12.50 14.44 -16.96
CA THR A 132 11.76 15.16 -15.91
C THR A 132 12.25 14.79 -14.51
N ILE A 133 12.26 15.76 -13.60
CA ILE A 133 12.44 15.55 -12.16
C ILE A 133 11.06 15.48 -11.50
N ILE A 134 10.79 14.40 -10.76
CA ILE A 134 9.54 14.27 -9.99
C ILE A 134 9.74 14.90 -8.62
N ILE A 135 8.82 15.79 -8.24
CA ILE A 135 8.77 16.40 -6.90
C ILE A 135 7.54 15.86 -6.18
N ALA A 136 7.73 15.25 -5.01
CA ALA A 136 6.65 14.68 -4.22
C ALA A 136 6.95 14.82 -2.72
N ASP A 137 5.91 14.74 -1.89
CA ASP A 137 6.10 14.71 -0.44
C ASP A 137 6.79 13.41 -0.01
N ASN A 138 6.29 12.28 -0.53
CA ASN A 138 6.84 10.94 -0.37
C ASN A 138 6.51 10.12 -1.64
N ILE A 139 7.24 9.04 -1.86
CA ILE A 139 6.99 8.08 -2.95
C ILE A 139 7.22 6.66 -2.44
N TYR A 140 6.27 5.76 -2.72
CA TYR A 140 6.38 4.38 -2.29
C TYR A 140 7.29 3.55 -3.20
N PRO A 141 7.96 2.50 -2.69
CA PRO A 141 8.78 1.60 -3.50
C PRO A 141 8.03 1.04 -4.71
N SER A 142 6.75 0.67 -4.56
CA SER A 142 5.93 0.19 -5.68
C SER A 142 5.78 1.22 -6.80
N THR A 143 5.71 2.51 -6.47
CA THR A 143 5.63 3.58 -7.46
C THR A 143 6.97 3.77 -8.16
N VAL A 144 8.08 3.80 -7.41
CA VAL A 144 9.44 3.97 -7.96
C VAL A 144 9.78 2.85 -8.95
N LEU A 145 9.45 1.61 -8.62
CA LEU A 145 9.70 0.43 -9.47
C LEU A 145 9.08 0.56 -10.88
N GLN A 146 7.94 1.24 -10.95
CA GLN A 146 7.15 1.37 -12.18
C GLN A 146 7.54 2.59 -13.03
N LEU A 147 8.42 3.46 -12.53
CA LEU A 147 8.87 4.63 -13.27
C LEU A 147 9.73 4.25 -14.48
N ASP A 148 9.63 5.05 -15.55
CA ASP A 148 10.52 4.94 -16.70
C ASP A 148 11.85 5.65 -16.40
N ALA A 149 12.88 4.86 -16.06
CA ALA A 149 14.22 5.35 -15.79
C ALA A 149 14.87 6.09 -16.97
N SER A 150 14.36 5.96 -18.20
CA SER A 150 14.84 6.74 -19.36
C SER A 150 14.28 8.16 -19.40
N LYS A 151 13.21 8.43 -18.64
CA LYS A 151 12.49 9.71 -18.62
C LYS A 151 12.58 10.42 -17.27
N VAL A 152 12.63 9.67 -16.17
CA VAL A 152 12.76 10.26 -14.84
C VAL A 152 14.24 10.47 -14.54
N THR A 153 14.71 11.72 -14.58
CA THR A 153 16.13 12.08 -14.38
C THR A 153 16.47 12.39 -12.93
N GLY A 154 15.47 12.46 -12.04
CA GLY A 154 15.67 12.65 -10.62
C GLY A 154 14.38 12.61 -9.82
N LEU A 155 14.52 12.39 -8.51
CA LEU A 155 13.44 12.46 -7.52
C LEU A 155 13.83 13.49 -6.46
N CYS A 156 12.89 14.37 -6.10
CA CYS A 156 13.01 15.30 -4.99
C CYS A 156 11.86 15.05 -4.02
N LEU A 157 12.19 14.54 -2.82
CA LEU A 157 11.22 14.17 -1.79
C LEU A 157 11.33 15.11 -0.59
N ARG A 158 10.19 15.50 0.00
CA ARG A 158 10.20 16.29 1.24
C ARG A 158 10.65 15.45 2.43
N ASP A 159 10.09 14.24 2.54
CA ASP A 159 10.30 13.34 3.66
C ASP A 159 11.17 12.16 3.19
N GLY A 160 12.47 12.41 2.97
CA GLY A 160 13.44 11.37 2.62
C GLY A 160 14.01 10.69 3.86
N SER A 161 14.20 9.36 3.83
CA SER A 161 14.98 8.64 4.85
C SER A 161 16.47 8.66 4.49
N GLU A 162 17.33 8.90 5.48
CA GLU A 162 18.76 8.62 5.32
C GLU A 162 18.97 7.09 5.24
N GLN A 163 19.93 6.68 4.41
CA GLN A 163 20.23 5.29 4.04
C GLN A 163 20.52 4.37 5.23
#